data_AF-A0A0H2S4Y8-F1
#
_entry.id   AF-A0A0H2S4Y8-F1
#
_cell.length_a   1.000
_cell.length_b   1.000
_cell.length_c   1.000
_cell.angle_alpha   90.00
_cell.angle_beta   90.00
_cell.angle_gamma   90.00
#
_symmetry.space_group_name_H-M   'P 1'
#
loop_
_entity.id
_entity.type
_entity.pdbx_description
1 polymer ?
#
loop_
_entity_poly.entity_id
_entity_poly.type
_entity_poly.pdbx_seq_one_letter_code
_entity_poly.pdbx_strand_id
1 'polypeptide(L)'
;MESHSSRTRWLHSTECFQYAAFYDARTSANASVRYVSIARRELSATKNLDGAGEWETLTLKDYAQTDDDGHNVISLGISSKTGSIHLGFDQHDNDLNYRVSKPGVATNPHNTTWSSAIFGPVVNVLPGLEGLDLPAHFENVTYPRFLSIPSPTEGSPSANPEADLLLEMRVGRAGLGDDWLYAYVPDEEGESGNWTLIGKYLEGVNNNAYINGLDFDLSRTLHTSWTYRDYINDTGQDVAVEAGPNGPENNHDLAYASSADLGNTWINSWGQIVSVLAEGANKSMGALEGPIDPDSPGITVFSIPKYGGILNQEAQTIDSAGRFHVLNRENTTGIEQWYHYWRTPSPQAFWVRSPLPLNIREDPNNVTGTPTVIGKRGKLVAVSSNSKFNDTALGEEETTYLLAILPSNAPNSTALSILAATSKTPALSAASTSYLAQFTDWSVVWSVANGSSPGTSAAEPLFDRYRLAQDGVLSLFLVSGVSGEDAMQSSAGSGNITVVDLDLSGLFN
;
A
#
# COMPACT_ATOMS: atom_id res chain seq x y z
N MET A 1 0.55 10.84 -14.26
CA MET A 1 0.62 9.53 -14.91
C MET A 1 1.11 8.59 -13.85
N GLU A 2 0.21 7.81 -13.27
CA GLU A 2 0.44 6.37 -13.08
C GLU A 2 0.90 5.84 -14.45
N SER A 3 2.17 6.07 -14.74
CA SER A 3 2.64 5.99 -16.12
C SER A 3 2.74 4.52 -16.47
N HIS A 4 1.74 4.09 -17.25
CA HIS A 4 1.66 2.84 -17.98
C HIS A 4 1.55 1.58 -17.12
N SER A 5 0.37 1.33 -16.58
CA SER A 5 -0.56 0.32 -17.13
C SER A 5 -1.65 0.04 -16.11
N SER A 6 -2.86 -0.16 -16.60
CA SER A 6 -4.02 -0.88 -16.05
C SER A 6 -3.70 -2.19 -15.29
N ARG A 7 -2.78 -2.17 -14.33
CA ARG A 7 -2.12 -3.38 -13.81
C ARG A 7 -1.59 -3.17 -12.41
N THR A 8 -2.46 -2.76 -11.50
CA THR A 8 -2.17 -3.02 -10.09
C THR A 8 -2.46 -4.47 -9.81
N ARG A 9 -1.49 -5.08 -9.17
CA ARG A 9 -1.31 -6.51 -9.10
C ARG A 9 -0.82 -6.87 -7.71
N TRP A 10 -1.65 -7.57 -6.96
CA TRP A 10 -1.42 -7.77 -5.53
C TRP A 10 -0.71 -9.08 -5.27
N LEU A 11 0.01 -9.14 -4.15
CA LEU A 11 0.49 -10.38 -3.55
C LEU A 11 -0.06 -10.49 -2.14
N HIS A 12 -0.56 -11.68 -1.79
CA HIS A 12 -1.00 -12.00 -0.44
C HIS A 12 -0.64 -13.45 -0.15
N SER A 13 0.02 -13.72 0.97
CA SER A 13 0.33 -15.09 1.41
C SER A 13 -0.46 -15.51 2.64
N THR A 14 -0.95 -16.73 2.60
CA THR A 14 -1.33 -17.51 3.79
C THR A 14 -0.15 -18.41 4.19
N GLU A 15 -0.30 -19.19 5.27
CA GLU A 15 0.75 -20.08 5.75
C GLU A 15 1.27 -21.09 4.71
N CYS A 16 0.47 -21.43 3.69
CA CYS A 16 0.82 -22.47 2.71
C CYS A 16 0.79 -22.00 1.24
N PHE A 17 0.13 -20.89 0.92
CA PHE A 17 -0.06 -20.44 -0.46
C PHE A 17 0.17 -18.95 -0.62
N GLN A 18 0.74 -18.57 -1.75
CA GLN A 18 0.81 -17.18 -2.18
C GLN A 18 -0.17 -16.97 -3.32
N TYR A 19 -0.89 -15.86 -3.26
CA TYR A 19 -1.90 -15.44 -4.22
C TYR A 19 -1.43 -14.19 -4.93
N ALA A 20 -1.76 -14.11 -6.22
CA ALA A 20 -1.54 -12.95 -7.05
C ALA A 20 -2.80 -12.59 -7.84
N ALA A 21 -3.06 -11.31 -8.05
CA ALA A 21 -4.13 -10.86 -8.94
C ALA A 21 -3.58 -9.95 -10.04
N PHE A 22 -4.09 -10.07 -11.26
CA PHE A 22 -3.65 -9.25 -12.40
C PHE A 22 -4.65 -9.25 -13.54
N TYR A 23 -4.63 -8.18 -14.34
CA TYR A 23 -5.30 -8.17 -15.64
C TYR A 23 -4.53 -8.99 -16.67
N ASP A 24 -5.20 -9.97 -17.29
CA ASP A 24 -4.64 -10.85 -18.30
C ASP A 24 -5.22 -10.59 -19.69
N ALA A 25 -4.41 -9.95 -20.56
CA ALA A 25 -4.77 -9.70 -21.95
C ALA A 25 -4.68 -10.95 -22.84
N ARG A 26 -3.92 -11.98 -22.43
CA ARG A 26 -3.67 -13.19 -23.26
C ARG A 26 -4.91 -14.07 -23.38
N THR A 27 -5.91 -13.82 -22.54
CA THR A 27 -7.15 -14.60 -22.46
C THR A 27 -8.25 -14.07 -23.39
N SER A 28 -7.98 -12.97 -24.10
CA SER A 28 -8.85 -12.34 -25.09
C SER A 28 -8.21 -12.35 -26.48
N ALA A 29 -9.04 -12.51 -27.52
CA ALA A 29 -8.60 -12.29 -28.91
C ALA A 29 -8.50 -10.80 -29.26
N ASN A 30 -9.20 -9.94 -28.50
CA ASN A 30 -9.09 -8.49 -28.60
C ASN A 30 -8.06 -8.00 -27.59
N ALA A 31 -6.95 -7.45 -28.06
CA ALA A 31 -5.83 -6.99 -27.24
C ALA A 31 -6.19 -5.82 -26.30
N SER A 32 -7.27 -5.11 -26.57
CA SER A 32 -7.82 -4.06 -25.70
C SER A 32 -8.68 -4.59 -24.56
N VAL A 33 -9.08 -5.87 -24.60
CA VAL A 33 -9.89 -6.47 -23.55
C VAL A 33 -8.99 -7.23 -22.58
N ARG A 34 -9.12 -6.87 -21.31
CA ARG A 34 -8.39 -7.48 -20.21
C ARG A 34 -9.39 -8.02 -19.19
N TYR A 35 -9.10 -9.19 -18.66
CA TYR A 35 -9.92 -9.85 -17.64
C TYR A 35 -9.16 -9.96 -16.33
N VAL A 36 -9.87 -9.87 -15.22
CA VAL A 36 -9.30 -10.13 -13.89
C VAL A 36 -8.89 -11.60 -13.81
N SER A 37 -7.63 -11.83 -13.49
CA SER A 37 -7.04 -13.14 -13.26
C SER A 37 -6.48 -13.24 -11.87
N ILE A 38 -6.67 -14.40 -11.25
CA ILE A 38 -6.14 -14.72 -9.92
C ILE A 38 -5.28 -15.97 -10.05
N ALA A 39 -4.04 -15.87 -9.60
CA ALA A 39 -3.10 -16.97 -9.56
C ALA A 39 -2.78 -17.34 -8.12
N ARG A 40 -2.46 -18.61 -7.89
CA ARG A 40 -1.92 -19.09 -6.62
C ARG A 40 -0.74 -20.02 -6.86
N ARG A 41 0.20 -20.08 -5.92
CA ARG A 41 1.23 -21.11 -5.86
C ARG A 41 1.40 -21.62 -4.44
N GLU A 42 1.75 -22.89 -4.31
CA GLU A 42 2.12 -23.47 -3.03
C GLU A 42 3.48 -22.91 -2.59
N LEU A 43 3.61 -22.63 -1.30
CA LEU A 43 4.86 -22.17 -0.69
C LEU A 43 5.51 -23.33 0.04
N SER A 44 6.83 -23.47 -0.08
CA SER A 44 7.57 -24.53 0.61
C SER A 44 7.42 -24.40 2.13
N ALA A 45 7.07 -25.50 2.78
CA ALA A 45 7.04 -25.61 4.24
C ALA A 45 8.41 -25.31 4.90
N THR A 46 9.52 -25.43 4.16
CA THR A 46 10.87 -25.15 4.68
C THR A 46 11.28 -23.70 4.55
N LYS A 47 10.40 -22.81 4.06
CA LYS A 47 10.67 -21.38 3.77
C LYS A 47 11.84 -21.12 2.79
N ASN A 48 12.42 -22.18 2.22
CA ASN A 48 13.48 -22.08 1.22
C ASN A 48 12.93 -21.63 -0.13
N LEU A 49 13.67 -20.75 -0.82
CA LEU A 49 13.29 -20.16 -2.11
C LEU A 49 13.11 -21.21 -3.23
N ASP A 50 13.84 -22.33 -3.17
CA ASP A 50 13.90 -23.33 -4.24
C ASP A 50 12.72 -24.34 -4.26
N GLY A 51 11.73 -24.19 -3.38
CA GLY A 51 10.66 -25.17 -3.17
C GLY A 51 9.24 -24.67 -3.44
N ALA A 52 9.05 -23.45 -3.96
CA ALA A 52 7.72 -22.95 -4.29
C ALA A 52 7.13 -23.74 -5.48
N GLY A 53 5.84 -24.06 -5.40
CA GLY A 53 5.11 -24.75 -6.46
C GLY A 53 4.90 -23.89 -7.71
N GLU A 54 4.44 -24.54 -8.79
CA GLU A 54 4.03 -23.86 -10.02
C GLU A 54 2.80 -22.97 -9.79
N TRP A 55 2.66 -21.91 -10.58
CA TRP A 55 1.50 -21.02 -10.52
C TRP A 55 0.27 -21.65 -11.21
N GLU A 56 -0.83 -21.76 -10.48
CA GLU A 56 -2.16 -22.09 -11.00
C GLU A 56 -2.96 -20.80 -11.21
N THR A 57 -3.47 -20.55 -12.42
CA THR A 57 -4.23 -19.32 -12.73
C THR A 57 -5.67 -19.63 -13.12
N LEU A 58 -6.62 -18.86 -12.57
CA LEU A 58 -7.98 -18.75 -13.05
C LEU A 58 -8.25 -17.34 -13.61
N THR A 59 -9.23 -17.22 -14.51
CA THR A 59 -9.63 -15.95 -15.14
C THR A 59 -11.14 -15.77 -15.05
N LEU A 60 -11.56 -14.58 -14.64
CA LEU A 60 -12.96 -14.15 -14.55
C LEU A 60 -13.35 -13.47 -15.87
N LYS A 61 -14.02 -14.20 -16.77
CA LYS A 61 -14.33 -13.75 -18.14
C LYS A 61 -15.68 -13.05 -18.27
N ASP A 62 -16.42 -12.95 -17.19
CA ASP A 62 -17.76 -12.34 -17.11
C ASP A 62 -17.71 -10.82 -16.87
N TYR A 63 -16.53 -10.25 -16.70
CA TYR A 63 -16.32 -8.81 -16.59
C TYR A 63 -15.05 -8.40 -17.34
N ALA A 64 -15.18 -7.59 -18.38
CA ALA A 64 -14.06 -6.97 -19.07
C ALA A 64 -13.74 -5.61 -18.43
N GLN A 65 -12.45 -5.31 -18.25
CA GLN A 65 -12.00 -3.97 -17.85
C GLN A 65 -12.61 -2.91 -18.78
N THR A 66 -13.12 -1.83 -18.19
CA THR A 66 -13.79 -0.77 -18.96
C THR A 66 -12.80 0.13 -19.67
N ASP A 67 -11.72 0.52 -18.98
CA ASP A 67 -10.77 1.54 -19.46
C ASP A 67 -9.30 1.13 -19.22
N ASP A 68 -8.41 1.50 -20.14
CA ASP A 68 -6.96 1.34 -19.97
C ASP A 68 -6.39 2.50 -19.14
N ASP A 69 -6.83 2.56 -17.89
CA ASP A 69 -6.48 3.58 -16.90
C ASP A 69 -5.62 2.96 -15.80
N GLY A 70 -4.56 3.66 -15.38
CA GLY A 70 -3.70 3.25 -14.26
C GLY A 70 -4.49 3.09 -12.96
N HIS A 71 -5.50 3.96 -12.76
CA HIS A 71 -6.33 4.01 -11.56
C HIS A 71 -7.17 2.75 -11.37
N ASN A 72 -7.47 2.04 -12.46
CA ASN A 72 -8.37 0.88 -12.52
C ASN A 72 -7.70 -0.40 -12.01
N VAL A 73 -7.04 -0.28 -10.86
CA VAL A 73 -6.33 -1.31 -10.10
C VAL A 73 -7.23 -2.52 -9.81
N ILE A 74 -6.64 -3.72 -9.65
CA ILE A 74 -7.27 -4.77 -8.83
C ILE A 74 -6.76 -4.56 -7.41
N SER A 75 -7.51 -4.95 -6.38
CA SER A 75 -7.16 -5.01 -4.96
C SER A 75 -7.58 -6.35 -4.38
N LEU A 76 -6.73 -6.98 -3.56
CA LEU A 76 -6.94 -8.34 -3.06
C LEU A 76 -6.78 -8.41 -1.54
N GLY A 77 -7.82 -8.90 -0.86
CA GLY A 77 -7.81 -9.25 0.56
C GLY A 77 -8.14 -10.73 0.75
N ILE A 78 -7.61 -11.35 1.81
CA ILE A 78 -7.95 -12.73 2.17
C ILE A 78 -8.32 -12.75 3.64
N SER A 79 -9.55 -13.16 3.96
CA SER A 79 -9.96 -13.35 5.34
C SER A 79 -9.22 -14.55 5.91
N SER A 80 -8.52 -14.33 7.02
CA SER A 80 -7.77 -15.37 7.72
C SER A 80 -8.69 -16.40 8.38
N LYS A 81 -9.91 -15.99 8.77
CA LYS A 81 -10.88 -16.85 9.45
C LYS A 81 -11.72 -17.64 8.47
N THR A 82 -12.35 -16.98 7.49
CA THR A 82 -13.22 -17.68 6.52
C THR A 82 -12.43 -18.28 5.36
N GLY A 83 -11.23 -17.79 5.07
CA GLY A 83 -10.49 -18.17 3.87
C GLY A 83 -11.11 -17.64 2.57
N SER A 84 -12.06 -16.70 2.61
CA SER A 84 -12.58 -16.05 1.40
C SER A 84 -11.57 -15.06 0.82
N ILE A 85 -11.50 -15.03 -0.51
CA ILE A 85 -10.71 -14.07 -1.29
C ILE A 85 -11.64 -12.94 -1.73
N HIS A 86 -11.28 -11.71 -1.38
CA HIS A 86 -12.02 -10.48 -1.66
C HIS A 86 -11.30 -9.70 -2.75
N LEU A 87 -12.07 -9.19 -3.71
CA LEU A 87 -11.57 -8.41 -4.85
C LEU A 87 -12.36 -7.11 -4.96
N GLY A 88 -11.63 -6.00 -5.08
CA GLY A 88 -12.15 -4.73 -5.60
C GLY A 88 -11.35 -4.37 -6.85
N PHE A 89 -11.99 -4.00 -7.96
CA PHE A 89 -11.26 -3.81 -9.22
C PHE A 89 -11.89 -2.78 -10.15
N ASP A 90 -11.12 -2.30 -11.12
CA ASP A 90 -11.62 -1.44 -12.20
C ASP A 90 -12.31 -0.16 -11.71
N GLN A 91 -11.73 0.47 -10.68
CA GLN A 91 -12.30 1.61 -9.95
C GLN A 91 -11.57 2.92 -10.30
N HIS A 92 -12.28 3.84 -10.95
CA HIS A 92 -11.87 5.25 -11.08
C HIS A 92 -13.12 6.10 -11.26
N ASP A 93 -13.61 6.65 -10.16
CA ASP A 93 -14.82 7.46 -10.07
C ASP A 93 -16.03 6.76 -10.74
N ASN A 94 -16.15 5.45 -10.53
CA ASN A 94 -17.26 4.62 -11.01
C ASN A 94 -17.91 3.82 -9.86
N ASP A 95 -19.00 3.11 -10.16
CA ASP A 95 -19.67 2.27 -9.17
C ASP A 95 -18.75 1.13 -8.71
N LEU A 96 -18.87 0.74 -7.43
CA LEU A 96 -18.08 -0.34 -6.86
C LEU A 96 -18.18 -1.62 -7.72
N ASN A 97 -17.04 -2.20 -8.05
CA ASN A 97 -16.93 -3.56 -8.58
C ASN A 97 -16.25 -4.41 -7.53
N TYR A 98 -17.07 -5.09 -6.73
CA TYR A 98 -16.62 -5.98 -5.67
C TYR A 98 -17.02 -7.43 -5.97
N ARG A 99 -16.15 -8.37 -5.59
CA ARG A 99 -16.40 -9.80 -5.72
C ARG A 99 -15.74 -10.55 -4.58
N VAL A 100 -16.38 -11.63 -4.15
CA VAL A 100 -15.85 -12.50 -3.08
C VAL A 100 -15.93 -13.98 -3.49
N SER A 101 -14.94 -14.76 -3.08
CA SER A 101 -14.96 -16.21 -3.25
C SER A 101 -15.85 -16.88 -2.22
N LYS A 102 -16.16 -18.16 -2.43
CA LYS A 102 -16.68 -19.03 -1.39
C LYS A 102 -15.69 -19.06 -0.19
N PRO A 103 -16.21 -19.21 1.04
CA PRO A 103 -15.42 -19.57 2.22
C PRO A 103 -14.61 -20.86 1.99
N GLY A 104 -13.54 -21.04 2.76
CA GLY A 104 -12.66 -22.21 2.73
C GLY A 104 -11.61 -22.21 1.61
N VAL A 105 -11.68 -21.29 0.64
CA VAL A 105 -10.82 -21.30 -0.55
C VAL A 105 -9.33 -21.15 -0.20
N ALA A 106 -9.00 -20.25 0.73
CA ALA A 106 -7.63 -19.97 1.13
C ALA A 106 -7.17 -20.75 2.37
N THR A 107 -8.10 -21.24 3.21
CA THR A 107 -7.81 -22.06 4.38
C THR A 107 -7.79 -23.56 4.08
N ASN A 108 -8.40 -24.00 2.97
CA ASN A 108 -8.35 -25.37 2.47
C ASN A 108 -7.96 -25.45 0.98
N PRO A 109 -6.79 -24.91 0.60
CA PRO A 109 -6.43 -24.70 -0.81
C PRO A 109 -6.24 -26.01 -1.59
N HIS A 110 -5.70 -27.06 -0.95
CA HIS A 110 -5.46 -28.36 -1.60
C HIS A 110 -6.74 -29.12 -1.97
N ASN A 111 -7.84 -28.89 -1.24
CA ASN A 111 -9.13 -29.52 -1.53
C ASN A 111 -10.06 -28.58 -2.33
N THR A 112 -9.56 -27.42 -2.73
CA THR A 112 -10.31 -26.45 -3.52
C THR A 112 -9.97 -26.58 -4.99
N THR A 113 -10.96 -26.91 -5.82
CA THR A 113 -10.84 -26.88 -7.29
C THR A 113 -10.66 -25.44 -7.76
N TRP A 114 -9.46 -25.11 -8.25
CA TRP A 114 -9.11 -23.77 -8.72
C TRP A 114 -9.77 -23.44 -10.06
N SER A 115 -10.92 -22.76 -10.02
CA SER A 115 -11.66 -22.34 -11.21
C SER A 115 -12.51 -21.11 -10.90
N SER A 116 -12.97 -20.38 -11.93
CA SER A 116 -13.81 -19.19 -11.74
C SER A 116 -15.10 -19.45 -10.96
N ALA A 117 -15.57 -20.70 -10.88
CA ALA A 117 -16.77 -21.10 -10.13
C ALA A 117 -16.63 -20.98 -8.59
N ILE A 118 -15.45 -20.62 -8.08
CA ILE A 118 -15.26 -20.29 -6.67
C ILE A 118 -15.77 -18.89 -6.33
N PHE A 119 -15.92 -17.98 -7.31
CA PHE A 119 -16.38 -16.62 -7.07
C PHE A 119 -17.87 -16.43 -7.33
N GLY A 120 -18.52 -15.58 -6.52
CA GLY A 120 -19.89 -15.08 -6.76
C GLY A 120 -19.94 -14.11 -7.96
N PRO A 121 -21.06 -13.44 -8.27
CA PRO A 121 -21.10 -12.38 -9.30
C PRO A 121 -20.37 -11.11 -8.84
N VAL A 122 -20.14 -10.16 -9.77
CA VAL A 122 -19.74 -8.80 -9.43
C VAL A 122 -20.93 -8.08 -8.78
N VAL A 123 -20.69 -7.39 -7.67
CA VAL A 123 -21.69 -6.59 -6.96
C VAL A 123 -21.16 -5.18 -6.70
N ASN A 124 -22.07 -4.23 -6.59
CA ASN A 124 -21.79 -2.81 -6.36
C ASN A 124 -22.09 -2.33 -4.94
N VAL A 125 -22.23 -3.28 -4.02
CA VAL A 125 -22.41 -3.02 -2.60
C VAL A 125 -21.68 -4.11 -1.83
N LEU A 126 -21.07 -3.72 -0.71
CA LEU A 126 -20.42 -4.68 0.18
C LEU A 126 -21.49 -5.53 0.90
N PRO A 127 -21.36 -6.87 0.93
CA PRO A 127 -22.30 -7.74 1.63
C PRO A 127 -22.52 -7.31 3.08
N GLY A 128 -23.79 -7.18 3.48
CA GLY A 128 -24.19 -6.71 4.81
C GLY A 128 -24.43 -5.20 4.93
N LEU A 129 -24.12 -4.42 3.87
CA LEU A 129 -24.27 -2.97 3.84
C LEU A 129 -25.28 -2.49 2.79
N GLU A 130 -26.22 -3.35 2.38
CA GLU A 130 -27.27 -3.04 1.41
C GLU A 130 -28.24 -1.95 1.89
N GLY A 131 -28.23 -1.62 3.19
CA GLY A 131 -29.03 -0.55 3.78
C GLY A 131 -28.37 0.84 3.75
N LEU A 132 -27.11 0.97 3.33
CA LEU A 132 -26.43 2.26 3.23
C LEU A 132 -26.86 3.04 1.98
N ASP A 133 -26.67 4.36 2.03
CA ASP A 133 -26.89 5.24 0.87
C ASP A 133 -25.85 4.96 -0.22
N LEU A 134 -26.25 4.29 -1.32
CA LEU A 134 -25.32 3.88 -2.36
C LEU A 134 -24.49 5.04 -2.94
N PRO A 135 -25.07 6.22 -3.28
CA PRO A 135 -24.30 7.35 -3.76
C PRO A 135 -23.19 7.83 -2.81
N ALA A 136 -23.43 7.78 -1.50
CA ALA A 136 -22.46 8.26 -0.51
C ALA A 136 -21.30 7.28 -0.25
N HIS A 137 -21.48 5.99 -0.57
CA HIS A 137 -20.57 4.93 -0.14
C HIS A 137 -19.97 4.10 -1.28
N PHE A 138 -20.70 3.93 -2.38
CA PHE A 138 -20.40 2.94 -3.42
C PHE A 138 -20.54 3.45 -4.85
N GLU A 139 -20.87 4.73 -5.05
CA GLU A 139 -20.77 5.42 -6.35
C GLU A 139 -19.56 6.34 -6.38
N ASN A 140 -18.88 6.45 -7.52
CA ASN A 140 -17.63 7.21 -7.67
C ASN A 140 -16.49 6.71 -6.74
N VAL A 141 -16.33 5.40 -6.64
CA VAL A 141 -15.27 4.76 -5.86
C VAL A 141 -13.96 4.75 -6.64
N THR A 142 -12.87 5.00 -5.92
CA THR A 142 -11.49 4.91 -6.41
C THR A 142 -10.60 4.29 -5.32
N TYR A 143 -9.59 3.51 -5.73
CA TYR A 143 -8.54 2.92 -4.88
C TYR A 143 -9.03 2.01 -3.72
N PRO A 144 -9.73 0.90 -3.95
CA PRO A 144 -9.99 -0.07 -2.89
C PRO A 144 -8.68 -0.64 -2.32
N ARG A 145 -8.53 -0.67 -0.99
CA ARG A 145 -7.34 -1.20 -0.30
C ARG A 145 -7.74 -2.15 0.82
N PHE A 146 -7.37 -3.42 0.69
CA PHE A 146 -7.54 -4.40 1.76
C PHE A 146 -6.30 -4.49 2.66
N LEU A 147 -6.54 -4.58 3.97
CA LEU A 147 -5.51 -4.80 4.97
C LEU A 147 -5.98 -5.88 5.95
N SER A 148 -5.15 -6.89 6.22
CA SER A 148 -5.46 -7.88 7.25
C SER A 148 -5.32 -7.25 8.62
N ILE A 149 -6.30 -7.48 9.48
CA ILE A 149 -6.27 -7.02 10.86
C ILE A 149 -5.48 -8.06 11.66
N PRO A 150 -4.37 -7.69 12.34
CA PRO A 150 -3.62 -8.63 13.15
C PRO A 150 -4.52 -9.21 14.25
N SER A 151 -4.25 -10.47 14.63
CA SER A 151 -4.99 -11.13 15.72
C SER A 151 -4.81 -10.34 17.04
N PRO A 152 -5.86 -10.25 17.89
CA PRO A 152 -5.75 -9.61 19.19
C PRO A 152 -4.64 -10.23 20.05
N THR A 153 -3.77 -9.39 20.62
CA THR A 153 -2.84 -9.79 21.68
C THR A 153 -3.38 -9.38 23.06
N GLU A 154 -2.93 -9.99 24.15
CA GLU A 154 -3.31 -9.54 25.50
C GLU A 154 -2.98 -8.06 25.69
N GLY A 155 -3.99 -7.25 26.00
CA GLY A 155 -3.85 -5.79 26.13
C GLY A 155 -4.07 -4.98 24.86
N SER A 156 -4.26 -5.63 23.70
CA SER A 156 -4.75 -4.94 22.50
C SER A 156 -6.11 -4.29 22.76
N PRO A 157 -6.38 -3.08 22.25
CA PRO A 157 -7.70 -2.47 22.31
C PRO A 157 -8.78 -3.39 21.71
N SER A 158 -9.94 -3.40 22.35
CA SER A 158 -11.02 -4.39 22.14
C SER A 158 -12.02 -4.01 21.05
N ALA A 159 -11.73 -3.03 20.18
CA ALA A 159 -12.68 -2.67 19.13
C ALA A 159 -12.73 -3.77 18.06
N ASN A 160 -13.94 -4.27 17.77
CA ASN A 160 -14.25 -5.33 16.82
C ASN A 160 -13.22 -6.47 16.78
N PRO A 161 -13.04 -7.25 17.88
CA PRO A 161 -12.07 -8.34 17.95
C PRO A 161 -12.39 -9.47 16.95
N GLU A 162 -13.62 -9.48 16.45
CA GLU A 162 -14.11 -10.43 15.47
C GLU A 162 -13.67 -10.07 14.04
N ALA A 163 -13.42 -8.80 13.75
CA ALA A 163 -13.03 -8.35 12.41
C ALA A 163 -11.63 -8.84 12.04
N ASP A 164 -11.44 -9.27 10.80
CA ASP A 164 -10.16 -9.80 10.32
C ASP A 164 -9.64 -9.15 9.01
N LEU A 165 -10.47 -8.37 8.30
CA LEU A 165 -10.05 -7.47 7.23
C LEU A 165 -10.57 -6.06 7.45
N LEU A 166 -9.74 -5.10 7.06
CA LEU A 166 -10.08 -3.70 6.86
C LEU A 166 -10.11 -3.43 5.34
N LEU A 167 -11.12 -2.70 4.88
CA LEU A 167 -11.20 -2.15 3.53
C LEU A 167 -11.27 -0.63 3.63
N GLU A 168 -10.36 0.04 2.93
CA GLU A 168 -10.41 1.47 2.70
C GLU A 168 -10.80 1.76 1.24
N MET A 169 -11.66 2.76 1.05
CA MET A 169 -12.09 3.23 -0.27
C MET A 169 -12.21 4.74 -0.25
N ARG A 170 -11.77 5.39 -1.33
CA ARG A 170 -12.07 6.80 -1.59
C ARG A 170 -13.35 6.89 -2.40
N VAL A 171 -14.30 7.70 -1.93
CA VAL A 171 -15.60 7.92 -2.58
C VAL A 171 -15.74 9.39 -2.94
N GLY A 172 -16.00 9.68 -4.21
CA GLY A 172 -16.18 11.05 -4.72
C GLY A 172 -15.02 11.56 -5.55
N ARG A 173 -15.24 12.73 -6.17
CA ARG A 173 -14.36 13.31 -7.19
C ARG A 173 -13.16 14.04 -6.61
N ALA A 174 -12.17 14.32 -7.45
CA ALA A 174 -11.06 15.20 -7.11
C ALA A 174 -11.55 16.53 -6.48
N GLY A 175 -10.90 16.95 -5.39
CA GLY A 175 -11.27 18.09 -4.53
C GLY A 175 -12.30 17.81 -3.44
N LEU A 176 -13.06 16.72 -3.53
CA LEU A 176 -14.20 16.43 -2.63
C LEU A 176 -14.33 14.92 -2.31
N GLY A 177 -13.33 14.11 -2.63
CA GLY A 177 -13.34 12.69 -2.32
C GLY A 177 -13.09 12.43 -0.83
N ASP A 178 -13.89 11.55 -0.26
CA ASP A 178 -13.85 11.16 1.15
C ASP A 178 -13.25 9.77 1.29
N ASP A 179 -12.40 9.53 2.30
CA ASP A 179 -11.84 8.21 2.56
C ASP A 179 -12.63 7.50 3.67
N TRP A 180 -13.14 6.30 3.35
CA TRP A 180 -14.03 5.50 4.18
C TRP A 180 -13.39 4.19 4.62
N LEU A 181 -13.66 3.78 5.85
CA LEU A 181 -13.24 2.50 6.41
C LEU A 181 -14.43 1.55 6.63
N TYR A 182 -14.20 0.29 6.29
CA TYR A 182 -15.12 -0.83 6.48
C TYR A 182 -14.37 -2.01 7.10
N ALA A 183 -15.02 -2.75 8.00
CA ALA A 183 -14.46 -3.95 8.62
C ALA A 183 -15.23 -5.19 8.20
N TYR A 184 -14.54 -6.23 7.73
CA TYR A 184 -15.13 -7.54 7.48
C TYR A 184 -15.17 -8.34 8.78
N VAL A 185 -16.36 -8.82 9.13
CA VAL A 185 -16.65 -9.58 10.34
C VAL A 185 -17.11 -10.98 9.91
N PRO A 186 -16.23 -11.99 10.00
CA PRO A 186 -16.58 -13.41 9.89
C PRO A 186 -17.62 -13.82 10.92
N ASP A 187 -18.46 -14.80 10.59
CA ASP A 187 -19.28 -15.49 11.59
C ASP A 187 -18.44 -16.36 12.53
N GLU A 188 -19.05 -16.85 13.62
CA GLU A 188 -18.37 -17.64 14.64
C GLU A 188 -17.77 -18.94 14.08
N GLU A 189 -18.43 -19.53 13.08
CA GLU A 189 -18.01 -20.77 12.43
C GLU A 189 -16.96 -20.57 11.33
N GLY A 190 -16.72 -19.34 10.86
CA GLY A 190 -15.85 -19.05 9.71
C GLY A 190 -16.45 -19.51 8.37
N GLU A 191 -17.75 -19.74 8.31
CA GLU A 191 -18.47 -20.24 7.13
C GLU A 191 -19.11 -19.10 6.33
N SER A 192 -19.13 -17.89 6.85
CA SER A 192 -19.56 -16.67 6.14
C SER A 192 -19.02 -15.42 6.83
N GLY A 193 -19.39 -14.24 6.33
CA GLY A 193 -19.07 -12.97 6.99
C GLY A 193 -19.62 -11.79 6.22
N ASN A 194 -19.78 -10.67 6.92
CA ASN A 194 -20.35 -9.44 6.39
C ASN A 194 -19.40 -8.25 6.63
N TRP A 195 -19.53 -7.22 5.80
CA TRP A 195 -18.90 -5.94 6.05
C TRP A 195 -19.73 -5.10 7.01
N THR A 196 -19.03 -4.32 7.82
CA THR A 196 -19.59 -3.30 8.71
C THR A 196 -18.92 -1.97 8.40
N LEU A 197 -19.68 -0.87 8.48
CA LEU A 197 -19.13 0.47 8.32
C LEU A 197 -18.40 0.88 9.60
N ILE A 198 -17.15 1.34 9.47
CA ILE A 198 -16.44 2.04 10.56
C ILE A 198 -16.74 3.53 10.47
N GLY A 199 -16.52 4.13 9.28
CA GLY A 199 -16.87 5.53 9.02
C GLY A 199 -15.91 6.24 8.07
N LYS A 200 -16.26 7.50 7.77
CA LYS A 200 -15.43 8.43 7.01
C LYS A 200 -14.35 9.01 7.92
N TYR A 201 -13.09 8.67 7.67
CA TYR A 201 -11.98 9.12 8.53
C TYR A 201 -11.24 10.33 7.97
N LEU A 202 -11.22 10.52 6.65
CA LEU A 202 -10.71 11.73 5.99
C LEU A 202 -11.82 12.33 5.14
N GLU A 203 -11.96 13.65 5.21
CA GLU A 203 -12.92 14.41 4.39
C GLU A 203 -12.20 15.30 3.38
N GLY A 204 -12.69 15.28 2.14
CA GLY A 204 -12.20 16.15 1.08
C GLY A 204 -12.83 17.55 1.18
N VAL A 205 -12.02 18.58 1.45
CA VAL A 205 -12.52 19.96 1.62
C VAL A 205 -11.79 20.92 0.67
N ASN A 206 -12.27 21.03 -0.58
CA ASN A 206 -11.60 21.73 -1.69
C ASN A 206 -10.17 21.23 -1.96
N ASN A 207 -9.85 20.05 -1.45
CA ASN A 207 -8.63 19.29 -1.62
C ASN A 207 -8.95 17.81 -1.40
N ASN A 208 -7.98 16.95 -1.69
CA ASN A 208 -8.06 15.55 -1.31
C ASN A 208 -6.85 15.15 -0.48
N ALA A 209 -7.09 14.39 0.57
CA ALA A 209 -6.07 13.55 1.13
C ALA A 209 -5.75 12.41 0.16
N TYR A 210 -4.46 12.08 0.03
CA TYR A 210 -4.01 10.91 -0.69
C TYR A 210 -3.03 10.13 0.20
N ILE A 211 -3.52 9.04 0.78
CA ILE A 211 -2.75 8.25 1.73
C ILE A 211 -1.54 7.57 1.09
N ASN A 212 -0.41 7.55 1.81
CA ASN A 212 0.70 6.67 1.51
C ASN A 212 0.36 5.21 1.87
N GLY A 213 -0.53 5.01 2.85
CA GLY A 213 -1.04 3.70 3.22
C GLY A 213 -1.74 3.67 4.57
N LEU A 214 -2.09 2.44 4.95
CA LEU A 214 -2.62 2.04 6.26
C LEU A 214 -1.79 0.85 6.72
N ASP A 215 -1.20 0.94 7.92
CA ASP A 215 -0.41 -0.14 8.50
C ASP A 215 -0.74 -0.30 9.99
N PHE A 216 -0.75 -1.55 10.46
CA PHE A 216 -0.89 -1.87 11.88
C PHE A 216 0.48 -2.00 12.54
N ASP A 217 0.61 -1.45 13.75
CA ASP A 217 1.72 -1.79 14.65
C ASP A 217 1.46 -3.14 15.36
N LEU A 218 2.45 -3.61 16.14
CA LEU A 218 2.32 -4.85 16.92
C LEU A 218 1.26 -4.78 18.03
N SER A 219 0.79 -3.57 18.38
CA SER A 219 -0.28 -3.33 19.35
C SER A 219 -1.66 -3.18 18.69
N ARG A 220 -1.76 -3.44 17.37
CA ARG A 220 -2.96 -3.26 16.53
C ARG A 220 -3.42 -1.80 16.42
N THR A 221 -2.54 -0.84 16.66
CA THR A 221 -2.78 0.56 16.31
C THR A 221 -2.67 0.71 14.81
N LEU A 222 -3.72 1.24 14.19
CA LEU A 222 -3.74 1.61 12.78
C LEU A 222 -3.04 2.96 12.60
N HIS A 223 -2.11 3.05 11.67
CA HIS A 223 -1.42 4.30 11.32
C HIS A 223 -1.61 4.67 9.86
N THR A 224 -1.76 5.96 9.61
CA THR A 224 -1.83 6.49 8.25
C THR A 224 -1.07 7.81 8.14
N SER A 225 -0.47 8.01 6.97
CA SER A 225 0.10 9.27 6.52
C SER A 225 -0.42 9.59 5.13
N TRP A 226 -0.49 10.88 4.82
CA TRP A 226 -0.97 11.36 3.54
C TRP A 226 -0.40 12.72 3.21
N THR A 227 -0.63 13.12 1.97
CA THR A 227 -0.39 14.47 1.47
C THR A 227 -1.70 15.02 0.94
N TYR A 228 -1.90 16.32 1.04
CA TYR A 228 -3.06 16.95 0.42
C TYR A 228 -2.74 17.33 -1.02
N ARG A 229 -3.75 17.28 -1.89
CA ARG A 229 -3.71 17.96 -3.19
C ARG A 229 -4.90 18.89 -3.28
N ASP A 230 -4.62 20.18 -3.42
CA ASP A 230 -5.67 21.15 -3.68
C ASP A 230 -6.28 20.92 -5.06
N TYR A 231 -7.60 21.10 -5.13
CA TYR A 231 -8.32 21.02 -6.39
C TYR A 231 -8.52 22.42 -6.97
N ILE A 232 -8.21 22.53 -8.25
CA ILE A 232 -8.50 23.67 -9.09
C ILE A 232 -9.67 23.29 -9.99
N ASN A 233 -10.76 24.03 -9.85
CA ASN A 233 -12.01 23.77 -10.57
C ASN A 233 -11.79 23.69 -12.09
N ASP A 234 -12.20 22.57 -12.66
CA ASP A 234 -12.07 22.27 -14.08
C ASP A 234 -13.41 22.17 -14.82
N THR A 235 -14.50 22.64 -14.22
CA THR A 235 -15.85 22.59 -14.81
C THR A 235 -15.85 23.09 -16.27
N GLY A 236 -16.20 22.21 -17.20
CA GLY A 236 -16.28 22.49 -18.64
C GLY A 236 -14.95 22.34 -19.40
N GLN A 237 -13.92 21.80 -18.77
CA GLN A 237 -12.66 21.40 -19.39
C GLN A 237 -12.53 19.86 -19.33
N ASP A 238 -12.10 19.26 -20.44
CA ASP A 238 -11.84 17.82 -20.53
C ASP A 238 -10.43 17.55 -19.97
N VAL A 239 -10.28 17.58 -18.63
CA VAL A 239 -8.99 17.43 -17.94
C VAL A 239 -8.95 16.20 -17.05
N ALA A 240 -9.30 15.04 -17.60
CA ALA A 240 -8.95 13.74 -17.02
C ALA A 240 -7.45 13.43 -17.23
N VAL A 241 -6.56 14.38 -16.92
CA VAL A 241 -5.13 14.25 -17.16
C VAL A 241 -4.36 14.77 -15.95
N GLU A 242 -3.45 13.94 -15.46
CA GLU A 242 -2.56 14.23 -14.32
C GLU A 242 -1.48 15.29 -14.65
N ALA A 243 -1.65 15.98 -15.77
CA ALA A 243 -0.97 17.18 -16.17
C ALA A 243 -2.06 18.21 -16.51
N GLY A 244 -2.14 19.25 -15.69
CA GLY A 244 -3.25 20.20 -15.70
C GLY A 244 -3.25 20.94 -14.36
N PRO A 245 -4.20 21.84 -14.12
CA PRO A 245 -4.23 22.59 -12.87
C PRO A 245 -4.44 21.71 -11.62
N ASN A 246 -4.73 20.41 -11.77
CA ASN A 246 -4.85 19.40 -10.70
C ASN A 246 -3.66 18.41 -10.65
N GLY A 247 -2.51 18.79 -11.19
CA GLY A 247 -1.30 17.96 -11.21
C GLY A 247 -0.61 17.84 -9.84
N PRO A 248 0.42 16.97 -9.74
CA PRO A 248 1.16 16.71 -8.50
C PRO A 248 1.88 17.95 -7.93
N GLU A 249 2.09 19.00 -8.72
CA GLU A 249 2.61 20.28 -8.24
C GLU A 249 1.71 20.95 -7.19
N ASN A 250 0.41 20.60 -7.15
CA ASN A 250 -0.52 21.06 -6.13
C ASN A 250 -0.52 20.19 -4.87
N ASN A 251 0.29 19.14 -4.83
CA ASN A 251 0.49 18.40 -3.60
C ASN A 251 1.20 19.27 -2.57
N HIS A 252 0.78 19.17 -1.32
CA HIS A 252 1.40 19.87 -0.20
C HIS A 252 1.23 19.06 1.09
N ASP A 253 2.08 19.41 2.05
CA ASP A 253 2.13 18.88 3.41
C ASP A 253 2.36 17.37 3.52
N LEU A 254 2.97 16.96 4.64
CA LEU A 254 2.90 15.59 5.13
C LEU A 254 2.07 15.58 6.40
N ALA A 255 1.01 14.79 6.42
CA ALA A 255 0.10 14.65 7.55
C ALA A 255 0.11 13.21 8.11
N TYR A 256 -0.34 13.05 9.35
CA TYR A 256 -0.33 11.77 10.06
C TYR A 256 -1.41 11.68 11.13
N ALA A 257 -2.01 10.49 11.25
CA ALA A 257 -2.86 10.12 12.37
C ALA A 257 -2.72 8.63 12.70
N SER A 258 -3.15 8.27 13.91
CA SER A 258 -3.19 6.89 14.39
C SER A 258 -4.48 6.59 15.12
N SER A 259 -4.93 5.34 15.09
CA SER A 259 -6.15 4.89 15.75
C SER A 259 -5.93 3.54 16.40
N ALA A 260 -6.16 3.48 17.71
CA ALA A 260 -6.01 2.25 18.50
C ALA A 260 -7.26 1.35 18.42
N ASP A 261 -8.38 1.86 17.93
CA ASP A 261 -9.71 1.23 17.97
C ASP A 261 -10.28 1.02 16.55
N LEU A 262 -9.42 0.59 15.62
CA LEU A 262 -9.76 0.26 14.22
C LEU A 262 -10.36 1.41 13.41
N GLY A 263 -10.06 2.65 13.76
CA GLY A 263 -10.48 3.84 13.03
C GLY A 263 -11.65 4.61 13.67
N ASN A 264 -12.15 4.18 14.83
CA ASN A 264 -13.22 4.91 15.53
C ASN A 264 -12.72 6.22 16.15
N THR A 265 -11.51 6.23 16.71
CA THR A 265 -10.89 7.42 17.30
C THR A 265 -9.53 7.64 16.67
N TRP A 266 -9.27 8.86 16.21
CA TRP A 266 -8.01 9.25 15.61
C TRP A 266 -7.25 10.25 16.47
N ILE A 267 -5.95 9.99 16.59
CA ILE A 267 -5.01 10.72 17.43
C ILE A 267 -3.86 11.23 16.56
N ASN A 268 -3.49 12.49 16.75
CA ASN A 268 -2.41 13.13 16.04
C ASN A 268 -1.02 12.78 16.61
N SER A 269 0.04 13.37 16.03
CA SER A 269 1.42 13.13 16.43
C SER A 269 1.71 13.40 17.92
N TRP A 270 0.95 14.30 18.55
CA TRP A 270 1.12 14.74 19.94
C TRP A 270 0.27 13.96 20.95
N GLY A 271 -0.42 12.90 20.52
CA GLY A 271 -1.29 12.13 21.40
C GLY A 271 -2.65 12.80 21.67
N GLN A 272 -3.02 13.81 20.89
CA GLN A 272 -4.31 14.50 21.02
C GLN A 272 -5.34 13.86 20.10
N ILE A 273 -6.55 13.63 20.62
CA ILE A 273 -7.70 13.20 19.80
C ILE A 273 -8.04 14.34 18.83
N VAL A 274 -8.14 14.01 17.54
CA VAL A 274 -8.50 14.94 16.46
C VAL A 274 -9.81 14.57 15.76
N SER A 275 -10.25 13.32 15.91
CA SER A 275 -11.51 12.82 15.36
C SER A 275 -12.02 11.64 16.18
N VAL A 276 -13.33 11.59 16.35
CA VAL A 276 -14.12 10.48 16.91
C VAL A 276 -15.25 10.24 15.92
N LEU A 277 -15.20 9.10 15.24
CA LEU A 277 -16.24 8.69 14.30
C LEU A 277 -17.43 8.19 15.11
N ALA A 278 -18.56 8.87 14.91
CA ALA A 278 -19.86 8.43 15.38
C ALA A 278 -20.79 8.37 14.17
N GLU A 279 -21.61 7.33 14.10
CA GLU A 279 -22.57 7.13 13.00
C GLU A 279 -23.48 8.36 12.86
N GLY A 280 -23.49 8.97 11.66
CA GLY A 280 -24.34 10.13 11.36
C GLY A 280 -23.85 11.49 11.88
N ALA A 281 -22.61 11.60 12.40
CA ALA A 281 -22.07 12.87 12.86
C ALA A 281 -21.60 13.76 11.70
N ASN A 282 -22.33 14.85 11.45
CA ASN A 282 -21.82 15.98 10.64
C ASN A 282 -21.00 16.89 11.56
N LYS A 283 -19.70 17.03 11.29
CA LYS A 283 -18.79 17.83 12.11
C LYS A 283 -19.14 19.32 12.00
N SER A 284 -19.38 19.96 13.13
CA SER A 284 -19.27 21.42 13.22
C SER A 284 -17.79 21.81 13.36
N MET A 285 -17.36 22.90 12.72
CA MET A 285 -15.98 23.40 12.76
C MET A 285 -15.40 23.39 14.20
N GLY A 286 -14.33 22.64 14.41
CA GLY A 286 -13.66 22.48 15.71
C GLY A 286 -14.24 21.42 16.66
N ALA A 287 -15.25 20.64 16.24
CA ALA A 287 -15.74 19.49 17.02
C ALA A 287 -14.83 18.27 16.82
N LEU A 288 -14.77 17.38 17.82
CA LEU A 288 -14.06 16.11 17.68
C LEU A 288 -14.92 15.05 16.97
N GLU A 289 -16.24 15.20 16.97
CA GLU A 289 -17.16 14.28 16.30
C GLU A 289 -17.13 14.49 14.79
N GLY A 290 -16.82 13.44 14.02
CA GLY A 290 -16.73 13.45 12.57
C GLY A 290 -15.31 13.24 12.03
N PRO A 291 -15.08 13.39 10.71
CA PRO A 291 -13.82 13.05 10.07
C PRO A 291 -12.66 13.98 10.46
N ILE A 292 -11.46 13.60 10.05
CA ILE A 292 -10.28 14.48 10.08
C ILE A 292 -10.37 15.44 8.89
N ASP A 293 -10.42 16.73 9.21
CA ASP A 293 -10.35 17.83 8.23
C ASP A 293 -8.89 18.30 8.01
N PRO A 294 -8.59 18.94 6.87
CA PRO A 294 -7.29 19.56 6.61
C PRO A 294 -6.82 20.58 7.65
N ASP A 295 -7.76 21.24 8.35
CA ASP A 295 -7.47 22.21 9.42
C ASP A 295 -7.48 21.61 10.83
N SER A 296 -7.64 20.28 10.94
CA SER A 296 -7.63 19.58 12.23
C SER A 296 -6.33 19.88 13.00
N PRO A 297 -6.41 20.35 14.27
CA PRO A 297 -5.24 20.77 15.00
C PRO A 297 -4.17 19.68 15.10
N GLY A 298 -2.99 20.01 14.59
CA GLY A 298 -1.84 19.13 14.66
C GLY A 298 -1.88 17.93 13.70
N ILE A 299 -2.66 18.00 12.63
CA ILE A 299 -2.65 16.93 11.63
C ILE A 299 -1.44 16.99 10.69
N THR A 300 -1.04 18.20 10.31
CA THR A 300 0.17 18.45 9.50
C THR A 300 1.43 18.25 10.35
N VAL A 301 2.26 17.31 9.93
CA VAL A 301 3.56 17.00 10.53
C VAL A 301 4.64 17.92 9.98
N PHE A 302 4.75 17.98 8.65
CA PHE A 302 5.67 18.87 7.96
C PHE A 302 4.92 19.71 6.96
N SER A 303 5.04 21.03 7.09
CA SER A 303 4.57 21.94 6.06
C SER A 303 5.50 21.88 4.85
N ILE A 304 4.97 21.37 3.75
CA ILE A 304 5.68 21.27 2.46
C ILE A 304 4.82 22.02 1.45
N PRO A 305 5.30 23.14 0.89
CA PRO A 305 4.45 23.95 0.04
C PRO A 305 4.12 23.23 -1.27
N LYS A 306 3.08 23.69 -1.96
CA LYS A 306 2.90 23.42 -3.39
C LYS A 306 4.17 23.74 -4.15
N TYR A 307 4.42 23.00 -5.24
CA TYR A 307 5.68 23.00 -5.98
C TYR A 307 6.90 22.54 -5.14
N GLY A 308 6.68 22.07 -3.90
CA GLY A 308 7.72 21.49 -3.05
C GLY A 308 8.06 20.05 -3.41
N GLY A 309 7.48 19.50 -4.49
CA GLY A 309 7.81 18.18 -5.06
C GLY A 309 7.29 16.98 -4.28
N ILE A 310 6.47 17.18 -3.24
CA ILE A 310 5.92 16.04 -2.52
C ILE A 310 4.95 15.26 -3.40
N LEU A 311 5.22 13.97 -3.60
CA LEU A 311 4.33 13.09 -4.35
C LEU A 311 3.42 12.33 -3.39
N ASN A 312 2.19 12.06 -3.82
CA ASN A 312 1.20 11.32 -3.07
C ASN A 312 1.27 9.80 -3.32
N GLN A 313 0.67 9.01 -2.42
CA GLN A 313 0.53 7.54 -2.53
C GLN A 313 1.85 6.76 -2.67
N GLU A 314 2.90 7.17 -1.97
CA GLU A 314 4.20 6.51 -2.09
C GLU A 314 4.29 5.27 -1.21
N ALA A 315 4.84 5.38 0.00
CA ALA A 315 4.94 4.26 0.92
C ALA A 315 5.10 4.67 2.37
N GLN A 316 4.67 3.77 3.25
CA GLN A 316 4.90 3.82 4.69
C GLN A 316 5.06 2.40 5.23
N THR A 317 5.60 2.29 6.44
CA THR A 317 5.71 1.04 7.20
C THR A 317 5.90 1.35 8.69
N ILE A 318 5.68 0.36 9.54
CA ILE A 318 5.96 0.45 10.98
C ILE A 318 6.94 -0.67 11.32
N ASP A 319 7.96 -0.37 12.12
CA ASP A 319 8.90 -1.38 12.56
C ASP A 319 8.50 -2.07 13.88
N SER A 320 9.23 -3.12 14.25
CA SER A 320 8.98 -3.89 15.49
C SER A 320 9.15 -3.06 16.77
N ALA A 321 9.86 -1.92 16.70
CA ALA A 321 9.99 -0.99 17.82
C ALA A 321 8.84 0.03 17.88
N GLY A 322 7.87 -0.03 16.97
CA GLY A 322 6.74 0.90 16.88
C GLY A 322 7.11 2.26 16.27
N ARG A 323 8.26 2.38 15.60
CA ARG A 323 8.61 3.57 14.83
C ARG A 323 7.83 3.56 13.53
N PHE A 324 7.18 4.70 13.23
CA PHE A 324 6.45 4.88 11.98
C PHE A 324 7.38 5.50 10.94
N HIS A 325 7.44 4.94 9.74
CA HIS A 325 8.32 5.38 8.66
C HIS A 325 7.52 5.69 7.41
N VAL A 326 7.92 6.75 6.71
CA VAL A 326 7.33 7.21 5.47
C VAL A 326 8.44 7.45 4.45
N LEU A 327 8.21 7.01 3.22
CA LEU A 327 9.00 7.35 2.05
C LEU A 327 8.11 8.23 1.15
N ASN A 328 8.49 9.49 0.98
CA ASN A 328 7.99 10.33 -0.10
C ASN A 328 9.19 10.95 -0.84
N ARG A 329 8.96 11.66 -1.93
CA ARG A 329 9.94 12.54 -2.56
C ARG A 329 9.65 14.00 -2.26
N GLU A 330 10.60 14.88 -2.53
CA GLU A 330 10.43 16.33 -2.51
C GLU A 330 11.40 17.04 -3.47
N ASN A 331 11.16 18.33 -3.73
CA ASN A 331 11.97 19.24 -4.53
C ASN A 331 12.23 20.59 -3.82
N THR A 332 12.40 20.58 -2.50
CA THR A 332 12.63 21.81 -1.72
C THR A 332 14.01 22.43 -1.94
N THR A 333 14.93 21.72 -2.61
CA THR A 333 16.32 22.15 -2.89
C THR A 333 16.57 22.46 -4.38
N GLY A 334 15.55 22.36 -5.24
CA GLY A 334 15.66 22.50 -6.70
C GLY A 334 16.07 21.21 -7.43
N ILE A 335 16.19 20.10 -6.69
CA ILE A 335 16.38 18.75 -7.22
C ILE A 335 15.33 17.85 -6.56
N GLU A 336 14.66 17.02 -7.36
CA GLU A 336 13.74 15.98 -6.86
C GLU A 336 14.54 14.88 -6.16
N GLN A 337 14.23 14.59 -4.89
CA GLN A 337 14.94 13.62 -4.06
C GLN A 337 13.98 12.76 -3.25
N TRP A 338 14.36 11.51 -2.99
CA TRP A 338 13.69 10.69 -1.98
C TRP A 338 13.96 11.23 -0.58
N TYR A 339 12.93 11.24 0.25
CA TYR A 339 12.96 11.63 1.65
C TYR A 339 12.44 10.49 2.52
N HIS A 340 13.18 10.22 3.58
CA HIS A 340 12.74 9.39 4.69
C HIS A 340 12.24 10.29 5.80
N TYR A 341 10.99 10.07 6.20
CA TYR A 341 10.40 10.65 7.40
C TYR A 341 10.15 9.53 8.38
N TRP A 342 10.40 9.76 9.66
CA TRP A 342 10.00 8.78 10.64
C TRP A 342 9.70 9.41 12.00
N ARG A 343 8.85 8.72 12.74
CA ARG A 343 8.34 9.13 14.05
C ARG A 343 8.79 8.12 15.10
N THR A 344 9.30 8.60 16.23
CA THR A 344 9.49 7.74 17.41
C THR A 344 8.14 7.28 17.98
N PRO A 345 8.09 6.16 18.72
CA PRO A 345 6.88 5.75 19.42
C PRO A 345 6.46 6.80 20.46
N SER A 346 5.17 6.81 20.79
CA SER A 346 4.64 7.57 21.93
C SER A 346 5.22 7.04 23.26
N PRO A 347 5.31 7.85 24.34
CA PRO A 347 4.72 9.17 24.54
C PRO A 347 5.63 10.37 24.21
N GLN A 348 6.95 10.18 24.00
CA GLN A 348 7.86 11.25 23.56
C GLN A 348 8.10 11.17 22.05
N ALA A 349 7.01 11.27 21.30
CA ALA A 349 7.06 11.23 19.85
C ALA A 349 7.68 12.52 19.30
N PHE A 350 8.67 12.35 18.42
CA PHE A 350 9.17 13.41 17.55
C PHE A 350 9.40 12.83 16.16
N TRP A 351 9.45 13.72 15.19
CA TRP A 351 9.67 13.39 13.80
C TRP A 351 11.07 13.74 13.36
N VAL A 352 11.62 12.90 12.51
CA VAL A 352 12.85 13.11 11.76
C VAL A 352 12.48 13.14 10.28
N ARG A 353 13.13 14.03 9.53
CA ARG A 353 12.99 14.18 8.08
C ARG A 353 14.38 14.33 7.49
N SER A 354 14.75 13.45 6.58
CA SER A 354 16.07 13.45 5.96
C SER A 354 16.00 12.98 4.51
N PRO A 355 16.69 13.66 3.58
CA PRO A 355 16.84 13.13 2.23
C PRO A 355 17.70 11.87 2.24
N LEU A 356 17.42 10.93 1.34
CA LEU A 356 18.36 9.85 1.05
C LEU A 356 19.64 10.43 0.41
N PRO A 357 20.82 9.82 0.66
CA PRO A 357 22.07 10.30 0.08
C PRO A 357 22.02 10.32 -1.45
N LEU A 358 22.45 11.45 -2.04
CA LEU A 358 22.70 11.52 -3.48
C LEU A 358 23.91 10.65 -3.82
N ASN A 359 23.80 9.86 -4.89
CA ASN A 359 24.88 9.05 -5.44
C ASN A 359 25.45 8.05 -4.43
N ILE A 360 24.64 7.08 -4.01
CA ILE A 360 25.15 5.92 -3.26
C ILE A 360 26.15 5.18 -4.16
N ARG A 361 27.43 5.20 -3.79
CA ARG A 361 28.57 4.83 -4.64
C ARG A 361 28.46 3.43 -5.29
N GLU A 362 27.73 2.53 -4.63
CA GLU A 362 27.58 1.13 -5.03
C GLU A 362 26.27 0.86 -5.78
N ASP A 363 25.43 1.88 -5.99
CA ASP A 363 24.16 1.72 -6.71
C ASP A 363 24.38 1.82 -8.22
N PRO A 364 24.27 0.71 -8.98
CA PRO A 364 24.46 0.74 -10.43
C PRO A 364 23.34 1.49 -11.15
N ASN A 365 22.20 1.74 -10.50
CA ASN A 365 20.98 2.25 -11.12
C ASN A 365 20.71 3.73 -10.84
N ASN A 366 21.49 4.35 -9.96
CA ASN A 366 21.33 5.73 -9.49
C ASN A 366 19.88 6.07 -9.08
N VAL A 367 19.25 5.20 -8.29
CA VAL A 367 17.84 5.33 -7.90
C VAL A 367 17.59 6.54 -7.00
N THR A 368 18.62 7.03 -6.31
CA THR A 368 18.52 8.26 -5.49
C THR A 368 18.74 9.56 -6.27
N GLY A 369 19.35 9.48 -7.46
CA GLY A 369 19.59 10.62 -8.33
C GLY A 369 18.64 10.72 -9.53
N THR A 370 17.64 9.85 -9.60
CA THR A 370 16.67 9.80 -10.70
C THR A 370 15.21 10.12 -10.36
N PRO A 371 14.75 10.42 -9.12
CA PRO A 371 13.36 10.82 -8.89
C PRO A 371 12.89 11.93 -9.83
N THR A 372 11.61 11.88 -10.20
CA THR A 372 10.97 12.93 -11.00
C THR A 372 9.57 13.22 -10.44
N VAL A 373 8.99 14.36 -10.80
CA VAL A 373 7.66 14.80 -10.31
C VAL A 373 6.55 13.76 -10.55
N ILE A 374 6.64 12.98 -11.64
CA ILE A 374 5.66 11.94 -12.02
C ILE A 374 6.28 10.55 -12.16
N GLY A 375 7.47 10.34 -11.61
CA GLY A 375 8.18 9.06 -11.71
C GLY A 375 7.53 7.97 -10.87
N LYS A 376 7.80 6.71 -11.21
CA LYS A 376 7.41 5.51 -10.46
C LYS A 376 7.68 5.69 -8.96
N ARG A 377 6.70 5.33 -8.14
CA ARG A 377 6.72 5.39 -6.67
C ARG A 377 7.53 4.24 -6.09
N GLY A 378 8.22 4.51 -4.98
CA GLY A 378 8.99 3.51 -4.23
C GLY A 378 8.10 2.68 -3.31
N LYS A 379 8.70 1.70 -2.64
CA LYS A 379 8.11 0.98 -1.50
C LYS A 379 9.07 0.98 -0.32
N LEU A 380 8.54 0.85 0.88
CA LEU A 380 9.29 0.88 2.13
C LEU A 380 8.84 -0.28 3.01
N VAL A 381 9.79 -1.05 3.55
CA VAL A 381 9.51 -2.14 4.49
C VAL A 381 10.49 -2.13 5.64
N ALA A 382 10.05 -2.55 6.82
CA ALA A 382 10.89 -2.74 7.98
C ALA A 382 11.04 -4.24 8.29
N VAL A 383 12.26 -4.67 8.62
CA VAL A 383 12.57 -6.03 9.05
C VAL A 383 13.49 -6.00 10.27
N SER A 384 13.41 -7.04 11.10
CA SER A 384 14.20 -7.14 12.33
C SER A 384 15.26 -8.24 12.22
N SER A 385 16.43 -7.99 12.82
CA SER A 385 17.50 -8.98 13.02
C SER A 385 17.06 -10.23 13.78
N ASN A 386 16.05 -10.14 14.65
CA ASN A 386 15.44 -11.29 15.30
C ASN A 386 14.19 -11.72 14.53
N SER A 387 14.36 -12.24 13.32
CA SER A 387 13.27 -12.71 12.46
C SER A 387 12.51 -13.96 12.96
N LYS A 388 12.71 -14.37 14.21
CA LYS A 388 11.80 -15.29 14.90
C LYS A 388 10.75 -14.46 15.64
N PHE A 389 9.67 -14.12 14.95
CA PHE A 389 8.48 -13.43 15.48
C PHE A 389 7.82 -14.05 16.74
N ASN A 390 8.38 -15.14 17.31
CA ASN A 390 7.85 -15.89 18.46
C ASN A 390 8.81 -16.03 19.66
N ASP A 391 10.00 -15.43 19.65
CA ASP A 391 10.94 -15.58 20.78
C ASP A 391 10.94 -14.33 21.66
N THR A 392 10.30 -14.41 22.83
CA THR A 392 10.18 -13.36 23.85
C THR A 392 11.49 -13.00 24.56
N ALA A 393 12.64 -13.35 23.98
CA ALA A 393 13.95 -13.13 24.59
C ALA A 393 14.48 -11.71 24.27
N LEU A 394 14.08 -10.74 25.09
CA LEU A 394 14.66 -9.39 25.17
C LEU A 394 16.11 -9.46 25.71
N GLY A 395 17.05 -9.94 24.90
CA GLY A 395 18.43 -10.24 25.32
C GLY A 395 19.56 -9.53 24.57
N GLU A 396 19.34 -9.07 23.34
CA GLU A 396 20.33 -8.30 22.55
C GLU A 396 19.61 -7.10 21.89
N GLU A 397 20.31 -5.97 21.68
CA GLU A 397 19.72 -4.77 21.05
C GLU A 397 19.26 -5.10 19.62
N GLU A 398 17.96 -5.38 19.49
CA GLU A 398 17.30 -5.69 18.23
C GLU A 398 17.55 -4.56 17.22
N THR A 399 18.25 -4.89 16.13
CA THR A 399 18.45 -3.96 15.03
C THR A 399 17.30 -4.09 14.04
N THR A 400 16.64 -2.97 13.77
CA THR A 400 15.73 -2.82 12.64
C THR A 400 16.52 -2.43 11.41
N TYR A 401 16.20 -3.07 10.28
CA TYR A 401 16.63 -2.71 8.96
C TYR A 401 15.43 -2.15 8.20
N LEU A 402 15.58 -0.96 7.66
CA LEU A 402 14.62 -0.32 6.79
C LEU A 402 15.06 -0.51 5.35
N LEU A 403 14.24 -1.16 4.53
CA LEU A 403 14.53 -1.42 3.12
C LEU A 403 13.67 -0.51 2.24
N ALA A 404 14.31 0.35 1.46
CA ALA A 404 13.67 1.16 0.42
C ALA A 404 13.82 0.47 -0.93
N ILE A 405 12.70 0.05 -1.51
CA ILE A 405 12.60 -0.62 -2.80
C ILE A 405 12.33 0.46 -3.85
N LEU A 406 13.38 0.91 -4.53
CA LEU A 406 13.35 2.13 -5.33
C LEU A 406 13.54 1.83 -6.82
N PRO A 407 12.58 2.19 -7.69
CA PRO A 407 12.76 2.11 -9.12
C PRO A 407 13.72 3.21 -9.59
N SER A 408 14.53 2.91 -10.60
CA SER A 408 15.19 3.97 -11.35
C SER A 408 14.15 4.70 -12.20
N ASN A 409 14.14 6.02 -12.06
CA ASN A 409 13.24 6.93 -12.78
C ASN A 409 13.96 7.62 -13.96
N ALA A 410 15.13 7.11 -14.34
CA ALA A 410 15.75 7.48 -15.60
C ALA A 410 14.83 7.11 -16.78
N PRO A 411 14.87 7.86 -17.90
CA PRO A 411 14.00 7.61 -19.05
C PRO A 411 14.03 6.14 -19.50
N ASN A 412 12.84 5.54 -19.64
CA ASN A 412 12.62 4.15 -20.06
C ASN A 412 13.30 3.08 -19.17
N SER A 413 13.71 3.44 -17.95
CA SER A 413 14.38 2.49 -17.07
C SER A 413 13.42 1.46 -16.51
N THR A 414 13.86 0.20 -16.51
CA THR A 414 13.21 -0.93 -15.84
C THR A 414 14.02 -1.41 -14.63
N ALA A 415 15.08 -0.70 -14.28
CA ALA A 415 15.99 -1.04 -13.20
C ALA A 415 15.37 -0.74 -11.83
N LEU A 416 15.81 -1.52 -10.83
CA LEU A 416 15.33 -1.48 -9.46
C LEU A 416 16.51 -1.69 -8.50
N SER A 417 16.59 -0.93 -7.42
CA SER A 417 17.55 -1.15 -6.34
C SER A 417 16.83 -1.19 -5.00
N ILE A 418 17.29 -2.05 -4.11
CA ILE A 418 16.90 -2.06 -2.70
C ILE A 418 18.04 -1.46 -1.90
N LEU A 419 17.73 -0.40 -1.18
CA LEU A 419 18.63 0.25 -0.24
C LEU A 419 18.25 -0.15 1.18
N ALA A 420 19.22 -0.38 2.05
CA ALA A 420 19.01 -0.66 3.46
C ALA A 420 19.65 0.42 4.34
N ALA A 421 18.96 0.79 5.42
CA ALA A 421 19.48 1.59 6.52
C ALA A 421 19.11 0.94 7.87
N THR A 422 19.86 1.22 8.93
CA THR A 422 19.71 0.51 10.21
C THR A 422 19.33 1.44 11.36
N SER A 423 18.70 0.87 12.39
CA SER A 423 18.43 1.58 13.63
C SER A 423 19.64 1.74 14.54
N LYS A 424 20.85 1.30 14.13
CA LYS A 424 22.05 1.39 14.96
C LYS A 424 22.51 2.84 15.05
N THR A 425 22.76 3.31 16.27
CA THR A 425 23.44 4.59 16.48
C THR A 425 24.96 4.36 16.36
N PRO A 426 25.70 5.15 15.56
CA PRO A 426 27.16 5.09 15.53
C PRO A 426 27.76 5.36 16.92
N ALA A 427 28.76 4.59 17.33
CA ALA A 427 29.36 4.62 18.67
C ALA A 427 30.10 5.92 19.08
N LEU A 428 30.01 7.00 18.29
CA LEU A 428 30.88 8.18 18.37
C LEU A 428 30.25 9.46 18.98
N SER A 429 29.12 9.43 19.68
CA SER A 429 28.63 10.63 20.40
C SER A 429 28.20 10.35 21.85
N ALA A 430 29.10 10.70 22.77
CA ALA A 430 28.90 10.62 24.22
C ALA A 430 28.05 11.78 24.81
N ALA A 431 27.11 12.35 24.06
CA ALA A 431 26.22 13.39 24.57
C ALA A 431 24.84 13.30 23.92
N SER A 432 23.82 13.04 24.75
CA SER A 432 22.36 13.18 24.57
C SER A 432 21.80 13.31 23.13
N THR A 433 20.85 12.40 22.82
CA THR A 433 19.94 12.27 21.67
C THR A 433 20.48 11.54 20.42
N SER A 434 20.63 10.22 20.57
CA SER A 434 21.14 9.24 19.58
C SER A 434 20.19 8.88 18.43
N TYR A 435 18.92 9.30 18.48
CA TYR A 435 17.92 8.95 17.47
C TYR A 435 18.18 9.61 16.10
N LEU A 436 18.71 10.83 16.06
CA LEU A 436 18.98 11.54 14.80
C LEU A 436 20.04 10.85 13.93
N ALA A 437 20.80 9.92 14.48
CA ALA A 437 21.80 9.16 13.74
C ALA A 437 21.29 7.80 13.24
N GLN A 438 20.06 7.40 13.60
CA GLN A 438 19.43 6.18 13.09
C GLN A 438 18.95 6.38 11.66
N PHE A 439 19.01 5.31 10.86
CA PHE A 439 18.55 5.26 9.46
C PHE A 439 19.26 6.25 8.53
N THR A 440 20.54 6.55 8.81
CA THR A 440 21.36 7.46 8.00
C THR A 440 22.39 6.74 7.13
N ASP A 441 22.58 5.44 7.35
CA ASP A 441 23.61 4.55 6.80
C ASP A 441 23.15 3.79 5.55
N TRP A 442 22.44 4.47 4.65
CA TRP A 442 21.88 3.87 3.44
C TRP A 442 22.95 3.22 2.54
N SER A 443 22.76 1.94 2.23
CA SER A 443 23.63 1.14 1.36
C SER A 443 22.82 0.24 0.43
N VAL A 444 23.40 -0.17 -0.69
CA VAL A 444 22.71 -1.04 -1.66
C VAL A 444 22.84 -2.49 -1.20
N VAL A 445 21.72 -3.18 -1.04
CA VAL A 445 21.71 -4.58 -0.62
C VAL A 445 21.26 -5.54 -1.72
N TRP A 446 20.55 -5.01 -2.72
CA TRP A 446 20.16 -5.76 -3.89
C TRP A 446 19.91 -4.80 -5.05
N SER A 447 20.23 -5.20 -6.27
CA SER A 447 19.90 -4.41 -7.45
C SER A 447 19.76 -5.29 -8.68
N VAL A 448 19.00 -4.76 -9.64
CA VAL A 448 18.81 -5.37 -10.96
C VAL A 448 18.90 -4.27 -12.02
N ALA A 449 19.74 -4.50 -13.03
CA ALA A 449 19.98 -3.53 -14.10
C ALA A 449 18.89 -3.59 -15.18
N ASN A 450 18.77 -2.52 -15.96
CA ASN A 450 17.82 -2.42 -17.09
C ASN A 450 17.83 -3.64 -18.00
N GLY A 451 16.64 -4.14 -18.35
CA GLY A 451 16.46 -5.29 -19.23
C GLY A 451 16.90 -6.66 -18.66
N SER A 452 17.41 -6.72 -17.43
CA SER A 452 17.74 -8.00 -16.79
C SER A 452 16.46 -8.76 -16.45
N SER A 453 16.40 -10.05 -16.82
CA SER A 453 15.29 -10.94 -16.51
C SER A 453 15.84 -12.21 -15.84
N PRO A 454 15.21 -12.71 -14.76
CA PRO A 454 14.10 -12.11 -14.00
C PRO A 454 14.56 -10.88 -13.19
N GLY A 455 13.64 -9.97 -12.87
CA GLY A 455 13.87 -8.94 -11.85
C GLY A 455 13.75 -7.47 -12.25
N THR A 456 13.56 -7.14 -13.53
CA THR A 456 13.25 -5.74 -13.91
C THR A 456 11.76 -5.42 -13.80
N SER A 457 11.44 -4.15 -13.55
CA SER A 457 10.06 -3.67 -13.55
C SER A 457 9.88 -2.40 -14.38
N ALA A 458 9.08 -2.50 -15.44
CA ALA A 458 8.56 -1.36 -16.17
C ALA A 458 7.48 -0.60 -15.39
N ALA A 459 6.87 -1.24 -14.38
CA ALA A 459 5.89 -0.66 -13.49
C ALA A 459 6.49 -0.39 -12.09
N GLU A 460 5.69 0.21 -11.21
CA GLU A 460 6.05 0.39 -9.80
C GLU A 460 6.20 -0.97 -9.10
N PRO A 461 7.19 -1.14 -8.20
CA PRO A 461 7.33 -2.37 -7.45
C PRO A 461 6.18 -2.55 -6.47
N LEU A 462 5.67 -3.76 -6.36
CA LEU A 462 4.76 -4.19 -5.30
C LEU A 462 5.40 -5.37 -4.55
N PHE A 463 4.95 -5.63 -3.33
CA PHE A 463 5.55 -6.67 -2.50
C PHE A 463 4.51 -7.37 -1.63
N ASP A 464 4.82 -8.61 -1.24
CA ASP A 464 4.00 -9.38 -0.31
C ASP A 464 4.40 -9.07 1.14
N ARG A 465 3.65 -8.15 1.77
CA ARG A 465 3.88 -7.80 3.18
C ARG A 465 3.62 -8.97 4.13
N TYR A 466 2.72 -9.88 3.78
CA TYR A 466 2.32 -10.98 4.66
C TYR A 466 3.36 -12.10 4.63
N ARG A 467 3.90 -12.40 3.45
CA ARG A 467 5.06 -13.30 3.32
C ARG A 467 6.28 -12.75 4.04
N LEU A 468 6.51 -11.44 3.96
CA LEU A 468 7.60 -10.79 4.68
C LEU A 468 7.45 -10.96 6.20
N ALA A 469 6.25 -10.71 6.74
CA ALA A 469 5.98 -10.85 8.17
C ALA A 469 6.03 -12.31 8.65
N GLN A 470 5.49 -13.26 7.89
CA GLN A 470 5.40 -14.67 8.29
C GLN A 470 6.72 -15.42 8.12
N ASP A 471 7.46 -15.11 7.05
CA ASP A 471 8.59 -15.93 6.60
C ASP A 471 9.90 -15.17 6.47
N GLY A 472 9.91 -13.84 6.64
CA GLY A 472 11.11 -13.02 6.44
C GLY A 472 11.56 -12.96 4.98
N VAL A 473 10.69 -13.37 4.04
CA VAL A 473 10.98 -13.39 2.61
C VAL A 473 10.32 -12.19 1.95
N LEU A 474 11.12 -11.36 1.27
CA LEU A 474 10.61 -10.26 0.47
C LEU A 474 10.28 -10.77 -0.93
N SER A 475 9.00 -11.09 -1.16
CA SER A 475 8.48 -11.39 -2.50
C SER A 475 8.13 -10.11 -3.23
N LEU A 476 8.85 -9.81 -4.31
CA LEU A 476 8.59 -8.66 -5.18
C LEU A 476 7.74 -9.09 -6.37
N PHE A 477 6.65 -8.36 -6.58
CA PHE A 477 5.84 -8.47 -7.79
C PHE A 477 6.35 -7.50 -8.85
N LEU A 478 6.86 -8.01 -9.96
CA LEU A 478 7.54 -7.23 -10.99
C LEU A 478 6.95 -7.48 -12.37
N VAL A 479 6.96 -6.43 -13.22
CA VAL A 479 6.40 -6.48 -14.57
C VAL A 479 7.50 -6.21 -15.59
N SER A 480 7.84 -7.21 -16.41
CA SER A 480 8.85 -7.00 -17.45
C SER A 480 8.36 -6.00 -18.52
N GLY A 481 9.25 -5.10 -18.94
CA GLY A 481 9.01 -4.24 -20.09
C GLY A 481 9.09 -5.02 -21.41
N VAL A 482 8.38 -4.57 -22.44
CA VAL A 482 8.59 -5.05 -23.81
C VAL A 482 9.79 -4.28 -24.37
N SER A 483 10.86 -4.96 -24.77
CA SER A 483 12.02 -4.33 -25.41
C SER A 483 11.82 -4.22 -26.92
N GLY A 484 12.01 -3.03 -27.53
CA GLY A 484 12.17 -2.86 -28.98
C GLY A 484 11.47 -1.65 -29.57
N GLU A 485 11.92 -1.21 -30.76
CA GLU A 485 11.45 -0.08 -31.57
C GLU A 485 9.93 -0.06 -31.90
N ASP A 486 9.18 -1.09 -31.49
CA ASP A 486 7.72 -1.18 -31.60
C ASP A 486 6.96 -0.30 -30.57
N ALA A 487 7.66 0.38 -29.66
CA ALA A 487 7.06 1.29 -28.68
C ALA A 487 6.37 2.52 -29.33
N MET A 488 6.68 2.85 -30.59
CA MET A 488 6.03 3.96 -31.30
C MET A 488 4.84 3.54 -32.19
N GLN A 489 4.49 2.25 -32.29
CA GLN A 489 3.33 1.81 -33.08
C GLN A 489 2.52 0.62 -32.52
N SER A 490 2.89 0.03 -31.38
CA SER A 490 2.14 -1.14 -30.84
C SER A 490 1.12 -0.75 -29.77
N SER A 491 -0.15 -1.00 -30.10
CA SER A 491 -1.20 -1.22 -29.12
C SER A 491 -0.87 -2.47 -28.28
N ALA A 492 -1.03 -2.36 -26.96
CA ALA A 492 -1.23 -3.47 -26.03
C ALA A 492 -0.20 -4.64 -26.07
N GLY A 493 0.98 -4.45 -25.46
CA GLY A 493 1.89 -5.54 -25.08
C GLY A 493 1.62 -6.10 -23.68
N SER A 494 1.37 -7.41 -23.55
CA SER A 494 1.30 -8.13 -22.28
C SER A 494 2.70 -8.35 -21.68
N GLY A 495 3.26 -7.40 -20.93
CA GLY A 495 4.48 -7.65 -20.12
C GLY A 495 4.30 -8.87 -19.22
N ASN A 496 5.33 -9.74 -19.15
CA ASN A 496 5.32 -10.93 -18.31
C ASN A 496 5.34 -10.54 -16.83
N ILE A 497 4.69 -11.36 -16.01
CA ILE A 497 4.62 -11.21 -14.57
C ILE A 497 5.65 -12.12 -13.94
N THR A 498 6.47 -11.57 -13.06
CA THR A 498 7.44 -12.36 -12.31
C THR A 498 7.34 -12.01 -10.84
N VAL A 499 7.35 -13.03 -9.99
CA VAL A 499 7.58 -12.86 -8.55
C VAL A 499 9.03 -13.23 -8.27
N VAL A 500 9.77 -12.31 -7.66
CA VAL A 500 11.16 -12.53 -7.22
C VAL A 500 11.17 -12.62 -5.72
N ASP A 501 11.55 -13.77 -5.18
CA ASP A 501 11.65 -14.00 -3.75
C ASP A 501 13.09 -13.74 -3.28
N LEU A 502 13.24 -12.84 -2.31
CA LEU A 502 14.52 -12.49 -1.72
C LEU A 502 14.55 -12.98 -0.27
N ASP A 503 15.49 -13.88 0.04
CA ASP A 503 15.80 -14.25 1.42
C ASP A 503 16.65 -13.15 2.06
N LEU A 504 16.11 -12.55 3.12
CA LEU A 504 16.74 -11.47 3.85
C LEU A 504 17.65 -11.97 4.98
N SER A 505 17.74 -13.28 5.22
CA SER A 505 18.57 -13.87 6.28
C SER A 505 20.04 -13.44 6.19
N GLY A 506 20.56 -13.25 4.97
CA GLY A 506 21.91 -12.77 4.71
C GLY A 506 22.16 -11.30 5.05
N LEU A 507 21.12 -10.48 5.22
CA LEU A 507 21.25 -9.06 5.60
C LEU A 507 21.59 -8.88 7.08
N PHE A 508 21.33 -9.90 7.89
CA PHE A 508 21.50 -9.85 9.34
C PHE A 508 22.86 -10.37 9.82
N ASN A 509 23.73 -10.85 8.92
CA ASN A 509 25.01 -11.48 9.24
C ASN A 509 26.22 -10.56 9.07
#